data_AF-A0A920SC96-F1
#
_entry.id   AF-A0A920SC96-F1
#
_cell.length_a   1.000
_cell.length_b   1.000
_cell.length_c   1.000
_cell.angle_alpha   90.00
_cell.angle_beta   90.00
_cell.angle_gamma   90.00
#
_symmetry.space_group_name_H-M   'P 1'
#
loop_
_entity.id
_entity.type
_entity.pdbx_description
1 polymer ?
#
loop_
_entity_poly.entity_id
_entity_poly.type
_entity_poly.pdbx_seq_one_letter_code
_entity_poly.pdbx_strand_id
1 'polypeptide(L)'
;MAPKIAEIKISVSRDRKAAREFVKESSGTRVLNMYRQGYSREDIQNLGVNLEDVEKLDEADTAGVPPEVFDPLVTDDMVDAIFIAGEPGECLERMLEVHNIAQSQGFHQLMFSELGPDVDEALGLLVDEVIPPL
;
A
#
# COMPACT_ATOMS: atom_id res chain seq x y z
N MET A 1 20.62 19.34 11.19
CA MET A 1 19.38 18.63 11.53
C MET A 1 19.34 17.37 10.67
N ALA A 2 18.95 16.21 11.20
CA ALA A 2 18.87 14.98 10.41
C ALA A 2 17.73 15.09 9.37
N PRO A 3 17.87 14.50 8.17
CA PRO A 3 16.81 14.55 7.17
C PRO A 3 15.55 13.84 7.70
N LYS A 4 14.37 14.44 7.48
CA LYS A 4 13.09 13.77 7.70
C LYS A 4 12.83 12.82 6.54
N ILE A 5 12.62 11.54 6.83
CA ILE A 5 12.40 10.49 5.83
C ILE A 5 10.94 10.05 5.92
N ALA A 6 10.25 9.99 4.78
CA ALA A 6 8.94 9.36 4.66
C ALA A 6 9.13 7.97 4.05
N GLU A 7 8.68 6.94 4.76
CA GLU A 7 8.61 5.58 4.21
C GLU A 7 7.35 5.45 3.38
N ILE A 8 7.51 5.01 2.13
CA ILE A 8 6.43 4.74 1.18
C ILE A 8 6.42 3.26 0.86
N LYS A 9 5.28 2.62 1.11
CA LYS A 9 5.04 1.23 0.76
C LYS A 9 4.64 1.15 -0.69
N ILE A 10 5.42 0.43 -1.49
CA ILE A 10 5.24 0.36 -2.94
C ILE A 10 5.41 -1.09 -3.42
N SER A 11 4.62 -1.46 -4.43
CA SER A 11 4.75 -2.73 -5.15
C SER A 11 4.57 -2.48 -6.63
N VAL A 12 5.66 -2.45 -7.39
CA VAL A 12 5.65 -2.17 -8.83
C VAL A 12 6.07 -3.41 -9.61
N SER A 13 5.34 -3.72 -10.68
CA SER A 13 5.67 -4.78 -11.65
C SER A 13 5.02 -4.47 -13.00
N ARG A 14 5.54 -5.03 -14.09
CA ARG A 14 4.82 -5.01 -15.38
C ARG A 14 3.56 -5.89 -15.37
N ASP A 15 3.44 -6.81 -14.41
CA ASP A 15 2.19 -7.51 -14.14
C ASP A 15 1.43 -6.79 -13.01
N ARG A 16 0.47 -5.95 -13.41
CA ARG A 16 -0.40 -5.21 -12.49
C ARG A 16 -1.01 -6.12 -11.41
N LYS A 17 -1.46 -7.31 -11.80
CA LYS A 17 -2.13 -8.24 -10.89
C LYS A 17 -1.12 -8.79 -9.89
N ALA A 18 0.05 -9.22 -10.34
CA ALA A 18 1.09 -9.74 -9.45
C ALA A 18 1.53 -8.70 -8.42
N ALA A 19 1.73 -7.44 -8.83
CA ALA A 19 2.07 -6.35 -7.91
C ALA A 19 1.03 -6.17 -6.78
N ARG A 20 -0.27 -6.26 -7.11
CA ARG A 20 -1.35 -6.08 -6.13
C ARG A 20 -1.57 -7.32 -5.25
N GLU A 21 -1.52 -8.52 -5.82
CA GLU A 21 -1.64 -9.77 -5.04
C GLU A 21 -0.50 -9.91 -4.02
N PHE A 22 0.72 -9.52 -4.39
CA PHE A 22 1.90 -9.59 -3.52
C PHE A 22 1.71 -8.88 -2.16
N VAL A 23 0.90 -7.82 -2.12
CA VAL A 23 0.72 -6.98 -0.92
C VAL A 23 -0.60 -7.21 -0.19
N LYS A 24 -1.43 -8.17 -0.60
CA LYS A 24 -2.77 -8.35 -0.03
C LYS A 24 -2.76 -8.70 1.45
N GLU A 25 -2.07 -9.77 1.83
CA GLU A 25 -1.94 -10.19 3.25
C GLU A 25 -1.48 -9.01 4.13
N SER A 26 -0.46 -8.30 3.64
CA SER A 26 0.17 -7.17 4.32
C SER A 26 -0.74 -5.95 4.44
N SER A 27 -1.57 -5.69 3.42
CA SER A 27 -2.56 -4.61 3.39
C SER A 27 -3.72 -4.91 4.32
N GLY A 28 -4.31 -6.10 4.19
CA GLY A 28 -5.42 -6.55 5.03
C GLY A 28 -5.07 -6.55 6.51
N THR A 29 -3.92 -7.11 6.87
CA THR A 29 -3.41 -7.11 8.25
C THR A 29 -3.25 -5.70 8.81
N ARG A 30 -2.75 -4.74 8.02
CA ARG A 30 -2.58 -3.35 8.46
C ARG A 30 -3.91 -2.63 8.62
N VAL A 31 -4.85 -2.82 7.71
CA VAL A 31 -6.21 -2.28 7.82
C VAL A 31 -6.90 -2.82 9.08
N LEU A 32 -6.81 -4.13 9.35
CA LEU A 32 -7.36 -4.72 10.56
C LEU A 32 -6.70 -4.15 11.83
N ASN A 33 -5.38 -4.00 11.82
CA ASN A 33 -4.69 -3.41 12.96
C ASN A 33 -5.17 -1.98 13.23
N MET A 34 -5.36 -1.14 12.21
CA MET A 34 -5.94 0.19 12.39
C MET A 34 -7.38 0.11 12.91
N TYR A 35 -8.23 -0.71 12.29
CA TYR A 35 -9.63 -0.89 12.67
C TYR A 35 -9.80 -1.34 14.12
N ARG A 36 -8.95 -2.25 14.58
CA ARG A 36 -8.95 -2.76 15.97
C ARG A 36 -8.27 -1.79 16.95
N GLN A 37 -7.36 -0.94 16.48
CA GLN A 37 -6.51 -0.10 17.34
C GLN A 37 -6.61 1.37 16.99
N GLY A 38 -7.46 2.09 17.72
CA GLY A 38 -7.38 3.54 17.86
C GLY A 38 -7.94 4.37 16.70
N TYR A 39 -8.16 3.80 15.51
CA TYR A 39 -8.84 4.48 14.42
C TYR A 39 -10.35 4.36 14.59
N SER A 40 -11.07 5.46 14.38
CA SER A 40 -12.52 5.43 14.35
C SER A 40 -13.02 4.82 13.05
N ARG A 41 -14.30 4.41 13.03
CA ARG A 41 -14.99 4.00 11.80
C ARG A 41 -14.92 5.08 10.71
N GLU A 42 -15.02 6.34 11.10
CA GLU A 42 -14.91 7.48 10.19
C GLU A 42 -13.49 7.59 9.59
N ASP A 43 -12.45 7.37 10.40
CA ASP A 43 -11.07 7.37 9.89
C ASP A 43 -10.85 6.27 8.84
N ILE A 44 -11.39 5.07 9.07
CA ILE A 44 -11.30 3.96 8.10
C ILE A 44 -12.03 4.30 6.80
N GLN A 45 -13.21 4.93 6.87
CA GLN A 45 -13.93 5.39 5.67
C GLN A 45 -13.17 6.50 4.94
N ASN A 46 -12.49 7.39 5.67
CA ASN A 46 -11.67 8.45 5.09
C ASN A 46 -10.42 7.92 4.38
N LEU A 47 -9.98 6.69 4.66
CA LEU A 47 -8.96 5.98 3.87
C LEU A 47 -9.51 5.47 2.52
N GLY A 48 -10.82 5.59 2.28
CA GLY A 48 -11.49 5.04 1.11
C GLY A 48 -11.93 3.58 1.26
N VAL A 49 -11.80 3.00 2.46
CA VAL A 49 -12.12 1.59 2.71
C VAL A 49 -13.57 1.43 3.17
N ASN A 50 -14.28 0.46 2.58
CA ASN A 50 -15.62 0.09 3.02
C ASN A 50 -15.59 -0.69 4.36
N LEU A 51 -16.33 -0.19 5.36
CA LEU A 51 -16.41 -0.82 6.68
C LEU A 51 -16.95 -2.24 6.65
N GLU A 52 -17.91 -2.54 5.77
CA GLU A 52 -18.48 -3.89 5.68
C GLU A 52 -17.44 -4.91 5.21
N ASP A 53 -16.49 -4.49 4.37
CA ASP A 53 -15.42 -5.37 3.90
C ASP A 53 -14.35 -5.57 4.96
N VAL A 54 -14.07 -4.54 5.78
CA VAL A 54 -13.20 -4.67 6.96
C VAL A 54 -13.81 -5.62 8.00
N GLU A 55 -15.12 -5.55 8.22
CA GLU A 55 -15.83 -6.44 9.15
C GLU A 55 -15.77 -7.91 8.71
N LYS A 56 -15.98 -8.19 7.42
CA LYS A 56 -15.80 -9.55 6.87
C LYS A 56 -14.37 -10.05 7.05
N LEU A 57 -13.40 -9.18 6.81
CA LEU A 57 -11.99 -9.51 6.97
C LEU A 57 -11.64 -9.78 8.45
N ASP A 58 -12.22 -9.01 9.37
CA ASP A 58 -12.04 -9.16 10.82
C ASP A 58 -12.61 -10.48 11.34
N GLU A 59 -13.81 -10.85 10.87
CA GLU A 59 -14.44 -12.14 11.16
C GLU A 59 -13.59 -13.31 10.67
N ALA A 60 -13.06 -13.22 9.44
CA ALA A 60 -12.21 -14.25 8.84
C ALA A 60 -10.88 -14.42 9.60
N ASP A 61 -10.21 -13.32 9.92
CA ASP A 61 -8.96 -13.34 10.71
C ASP A 61 -9.20 -13.90 12.12
N THR A 62 -10.28 -13.48 12.78
CA THR A 62 -10.66 -14.00 14.12
C THR A 62 -10.95 -15.50 14.09
N ALA A 63 -11.49 -16.01 12.97
CA ALA A 63 -11.70 -17.45 12.76
C ALA A 63 -10.41 -18.22 12.44
N GLY A 64 -9.28 -17.52 12.24
CA GLY A 64 -7.99 -18.14 11.92
C GLY A 64 -7.98 -18.81 10.55
N VAL A 65 -8.70 -18.25 9.56
CA VAL A 65 -8.71 -18.80 8.20
C VAL A 65 -7.31 -18.72 7.58
N PRO A 66 -6.95 -19.64 6.68
CA PRO A 66 -5.64 -19.62 6.06
C PRO A 66 -5.55 -18.52 4.97
N PRO A 67 -4.34 -18.14 4.53
CA PRO A 67 -4.12 -17.07 3.55
C PRO A 67 -4.94 -17.20 2.26
N GLU A 68 -5.17 -18.42 1.78
CA GLU A 68 -5.94 -18.69 0.55
C GLU A 68 -7.42 -18.28 0.67
N VAL A 69 -7.90 -18.11 1.90
CA VAL A 69 -9.25 -17.60 2.21
C VAL A 69 -9.20 -16.14 2.64
N PHE A 70 -8.14 -15.71 3.33
CA PHE A 70 -7.95 -14.34 3.78
C PHE A 70 -7.67 -13.36 2.63
N ASP A 71 -6.68 -13.66 1.77
CA ASP A 71 -6.24 -12.74 0.72
C ASP A 71 -7.35 -12.36 -0.27
N PRO A 72 -8.24 -13.27 -0.71
CA PRO A 72 -9.37 -12.89 -1.57
C PRO A 72 -10.36 -11.89 -0.94
N LEU A 73 -10.38 -11.73 0.39
CA LEU A 73 -11.22 -10.76 1.09
C LEU A 73 -10.59 -9.36 1.12
N VAL A 74 -9.29 -9.25 0.89
CA VAL A 74 -8.59 -7.96 0.84
C VAL A 74 -8.93 -7.27 -0.48
N THR A 75 -9.66 -6.16 -0.39
CA THR A 75 -10.11 -5.39 -1.56
C THR A 75 -9.01 -4.51 -2.13
N ASP A 76 -9.21 -4.05 -3.37
CA ASP A 76 -8.31 -3.08 -3.99
C ASP A 76 -8.24 -1.77 -3.20
N ASP A 77 -9.35 -1.32 -2.61
CA ASP A 77 -9.37 -0.13 -1.75
C ASP A 77 -8.50 -0.31 -0.48
N MET A 78 -8.49 -1.52 0.09
CA MET A 78 -7.60 -1.83 1.22
C MET A 78 -6.13 -1.83 0.81
N VAL A 79 -5.82 -2.28 -0.41
CA VAL A 79 -4.47 -2.18 -0.96
C VAL A 79 -4.09 -0.71 -1.14
N ASP A 80 -4.96 0.09 -1.78
CA ASP A 80 -4.68 1.50 -2.09
C ASP A 80 -4.61 2.40 -0.84
N ALA A 81 -5.25 1.99 0.26
CA ALA A 81 -5.14 2.65 1.56
C ALA A 81 -3.75 2.49 2.22
N ILE A 82 -2.98 1.46 1.83
CA ILE A 82 -1.73 1.08 2.51
C ILE A 82 -0.52 1.17 1.57
N PHE A 83 -0.67 0.76 0.32
CA PHE A 83 0.38 0.62 -0.67
C PHE A 83 0.06 1.44 -1.93
N ILE A 84 1.13 1.86 -2.60
CA ILE A 84 1.09 2.22 -4.01
C ILE A 84 1.43 0.95 -4.80
N ALA A 85 0.44 0.29 -5.40
CA ALA A 85 0.65 -1.01 -6.04
C ALA A 85 0.04 -1.11 -7.44
N GLY A 86 0.87 -1.46 -8.43
CA GLY A 86 0.41 -1.58 -9.82
C GLY A 86 1.53 -1.56 -10.85
N GLU A 87 1.18 -1.13 -12.05
CA GLU A 87 2.13 -0.89 -13.14
C GLU A 87 2.92 0.42 -12.91
N PRO A 88 4.10 0.59 -13.52
CA PRO A 88 4.94 1.79 -13.32
C PRO A 88 4.19 3.12 -13.51
N GLY A 89 3.30 3.20 -14.49
CA GLY A 89 2.50 4.42 -14.75
C GLY A 89 1.53 4.75 -13.62
N GLU A 90 0.80 3.74 -13.12
CA GLU A 90 -0.12 3.89 -11.98
C GLU A 90 0.66 4.29 -10.71
N CYS A 91 1.80 3.62 -10.48
CA CYS A 91 2.67 3.94 -9.35
C CYS A 91 3.23 5.37 -9.44
N LEU A 92 3.68 5.81 -10.63
CA LEU A 92 4.22 7.15 -10.83
C LEU A 92 3.17 8.25 -10.55
N GLU A 93 1.96 8.10 -11.08
CA GLU A 93 0.87 9.05 -10.84
C GLU A 93 0.64 9.25 -9.34
N ARG A 94 0.51 8.16 -8.60
CA ARG A 94 0.29 8.21 -7.16
C ARG A 94 1.52 8.71 -6.39
N MET A 95 2.72 8.34 -6.84
CA MET A 95 3.98 8.80 -6.25
C MET A 95 4.18 10.31 -6.39
N LEU A 96 3.75 10.92 -7.49
CA LEU A 96 3.80 12.39 -7.66
C LEU A 96 2.94 13.10 -6.62
N GLU A 97 1.73 12.60 -6.37
CA GLU A 97 0.86 13.16 -5.31
C GLU A 97 1.50 13.03 -3.93
N VAL A 98 1.99 11.83 -3.59
CA VAL A 98 2.62 11.56 -2.30
C VAL A 98 3.91 12.35 -2.11
N HIS A 99 4.72 12.49 -3.15
CA HIS A 99 5.93 13.30 -3.13
C HIS A 99 5.62 14.77 -2.83
N ASN A 100 4.63 15.36 -3.52
CA ASN A 100 4.22 16.74 -3.30
C ASN A 100 3.70 16.96 -1.86
N ILE A 101 2.92 16.01 -1.33
CA ILE A 101 2.45 16.04 0.05
C ILE A 101 3.63 15.95 1.02
N ALA A 102 4.52 14.98 0.85
CA ALA A 102 5.69 14.79 1.71
C ALA A 102 6.58 16.04 1.74
N GLN A 103 6.85 16.64 0.57
CA GLN A 103 7.60 17.89 0.47
C GLN A 103 6.90 19.04 1.22
N SER A 104 5.58 19.19 1.05
CA SER A 104 4.81 20.23 1.75
C SER A 104 4.85 20.10 3.28
N GLN A 105 5.05 18.88 3.80
CA GLN A 105 5.18 18.55 5.22
C GLN A 105 6.65 18.63 5.71
N GLY A 106 7.59 18.98 4.83
CA GLY A 106 9.01 19.13 5.14
C GLY A 106 9.78 17.81 5.25
N PHE A 107 9.30 16.73 4.61
CA PHE A 107 10.11 15.55 4.37
C PHE A 107 11.15 15.83 3.27
N HIS A 108 12.34 15.26 3.43
CA HIS A 108 13.50 15.53 2.58
C HIS A 108 13.86 14.33 1.70
N GLN A 109 13.39 13.14 2.07
CA GLN A 109 13.73 11.89 1.40
C GLN A 109 12.53 10.95 1.47
N LEU A 110 12.27 10.26 0.37
CA LEU A 110 11.37 9.13 0.30
C LEU A 110 12.19 7.84 0.38
N MET A 111 11.72 6.88 1.18
CA MET A 111 12.28 5.54 1.28
C MET A 111 11.24 4.54 0.82
N PHE A 112 11.59 3.71 -0.17
CA PHE A 112 10.69 2.69 -0.69
C PHE A 112 10.88 1.36 0.05
N SER A 113 9.78 0.73 0.44
CA SER A 113 9.75 -0.60 1.05
C SER A 113 8.83 -1.56 0.27
N GLU A 114 9.07 -2.86 0.47
CA GLU A 114 8.42 -4.01 -0.20
C GLU A 114 8.72 -4.17 -1.70
N LEU A 115 8.83 -3.06 -2.44
CA LEU A 115 9.28 -2.92 -3.84
C LEU A 115 8.41 -3.60 -4.90
N GLY A 116 8.13 -4.89 -4.76
CA GLY A 116 7.37 -5.67 -5.74
C GLY A 116 7.63 -7.18 -5.63
N PRO A 117 6.87 -8.00 -6.38
CA PRO A 117 6.99 -9.46 -6.35
C PRO A 117 8.34 -9.98 -6.85
N ASP A 118 8.99 -9.25 -7.76
CA ASP A 118 10.36 -9.46 -8.21
C ASP A 118 11.16 -8.19 -7.89
N VAL A 119 12.13 -8.31 -6.98
CA VAL A 119 12.92 -7.18 -6.49
C VAL A 119 13.81 -6.59 -7.58
N ASP A 120 14.36 -7.42 -8.47
CA ASP A 120 15.25 -6.94 -9.53
C ASP A 120 14.45 -6.19 -10.60
N GLU A 121 13.27 -6.72 -10.97
CA GLU A 121 12.33 -6.02 -11.85
C GLU A 121 11.89 -4.69 -11.20
N ALA A 122 11.44 -4.73 -9.95
CA ALA A 122 10.93 -3.57 -9.25
C ALA A 122 11.98 -2.47 -9.13
N LEU A 123 13.22 -2.81 -8.77
CA LEU A 123 14.32 -1.83 -8.71
C LEU A 123 14.60 -1.20 -10.07
N GLY A 124 14.60 -1.99 -11.15
CA GLY A 124 14.74 -1.48 -12.51
C GLY A 124 13.64 -0.48 -12.86
N LEU A 125 12.37 -0.85 -12.63
CA LEU A 125 11.22 0.02 -12.90
C LEU A 125 11.25 1.30 -12.04
N LEU A 126 11.64 1.20 -10.77
CA LEU A 126 11.75 2.36 -9.90
C LEU A 126 12.84 3.32 -10.40
N VAL A 127 14.03 2.81 -10.74
CA VAL A 127 15.16 3.63 -11.18
C VAL A 127 14.92 4.23 -12.57
N ASP A 128 14.32 3.49 -13.48
CA ASP A 128 14.20 3.88 -14.88
C ASP A 128 12.92 4.68 -15.18
N GLU A 129 11.81 4.40 -14.47
CA GLU A 129 10.48 4.91 -14.82
C GLU A 129 9.82 5.75 -13.71
N VAL A 130 9.99 5.39 -12.43
CA VAL A 130 9.23 6.03 -11.32
C VAL A 130 10.00 7.14 -10.63
N ILE A 131 11.27 6.97 -10.29
CA ILE A 131 12.07 7.95 -9.53
C ILE A 131 12.50 9.17 -10.38
N PRO A 132 12.95 9.03 -11.64
CA PRO A 132 13.45 10.17 -12.42
C PRO A 132 12.47 11.34 -12.56
N PRO A 133 11.14 11.13 -12.64
CA PRO A 133 10.17 12.22 -12.71
C PRO A 133 9.74 12.83 -11.36
N LEU A 134 10.19 12.32 -10.20
CA LEU A 134 9.79 12.81 -8.86
C LEU A 134 10.53 14.09 -8.45
#